data_AF-A0A7X8W238-F1
#
_entry.id   AF-A0A7X8W238-F1
#
_cell.length_a   1.000
_cell.length_b   1.000
_cell.length_c   1.000
_cell.angle_alpha   90.00
_cell.angle_beta   90.00
_cell.angle_gamma   90.00
#
_symmetry.space_group_name_H-M   'P 1'
#
loop_
_entity.id
_entity.type
_entity.pdbx_description
1 polymer ?
#
loop_
_entity_poly.entity_id
_entity_poly.type
_entity_poly.pdbx_seq_one_letter_code
_entity_poly.pdbx_strand_id
1 'polypeptide(L)'
;MNNFQNLLDNELNKIVLAEDSVKEVPVFDIYEEIRKQIIRARKQNKITQKQLSQKAGITQANLSNIENGNIHPSIDTLQKIANTLEKELVIIFKDKEYI
;
A
#
# COMPACT_ATOMS: atom_id res chain seq x y z
N MET A 1 -20.98 -40.98 25.54
CA MET A 1 -20.91 -39.65 24.91
C MET A 1 -19.47 -39.39 24.51
N ASN A 2 -19.07 -39.74 23.29
CA ASN A 2 -17.72 -39.45 22.76
C ASN A 2 -17.68 -39.37 21.23
N ASN A 3 -18.72 -39.84 20.53
CA ASN A 3 -18.69 -39.89 19.07
C ASN A 3 -18.79 -38.51 18.41
N PHE A 4 -19.53 -37.57 18.98
CA PHE A 4 -19.66 -36.23 18.41
C PHE A 4 -18.42 -35.38 18.66
N GLN A 5 -17.82 -35.49 19.85
CA GLN A 5 -16.58 -34.80 20.18
C GLN A 5 -15.42 -35.31 19.31
N ASN A 6 -15.29 -36.63 19.15
CA ASN A 6 -14.28 -37.21 18.26
C ASN A 6 -14.50 -36.83 16.78
N LEU A 7 -15.75 -36.64 16.35
CA LEU A 7 -16.06 -36.17 15.00
C LEU A 7 -15.64 -34.70 14.83
N LEU A 8 -15.97 -33.86 15.80
CA LEU A 8 -15.57 -32.45 15.82
C LEU A 8 -14.06 -32.31 15.85
N ASP A 9 -13.37 -33.05 16.72
CA ASP A 9 -11.91 -32.97 16.86
C ASP A 9 -11.21 -33.46 15.59
N ASN A 10 -11.75 -34.47 14.90
CA ASN A 10 -11.23 -34.92 13.61
C ASN A 10 -11.48 -33.92 12.48
N GLU A 11 -12.65 -33.29 12.42
CA GLU A 11 -12.94 -32.26 11.41
C GLU A 11 -12.16 -30.97 11.66
N LEU A 12 -11.98 -30.56 12.93
CA LEU A 12 -11.16 -29.42 13.32
C LEU A 12 -9.68 -29.67 13.01
N ASN A 13 -9.15 -30.87 13.27
CA ASN A 13 -7.77 -31.21 12.92
C ASN A 13 -7.51 -31.22 11.40
N LYS A 14 -8.50 -31.58 10.57
CA LYS A 14 -8.37 -31.46 9.10
C LYS A 14 -8.30 -30.01 8.64
N ILE A 15 -8.94 -29.09 9.36
CA ILE A 15 -8.89 -27.64 9.10
C ILE A 15 -7.53 -27.06 9.53
N VAL A 16 -7.01 -27.46 10.70
CA VAL A 16 -5.70 -27.01 11.22
C VAL A 16 -4.53 -27.53 10.36
N LEU A 17 -4.65 -28.71 9.76
CA LEU A 17 -3.62 -29.26 8.86
C LEU A 17 -3.60 -28.58 7.46
N ALA A 18 -4.56 -27.72 7.15
CA ALA A 18 -4.55 -26.89 5.95
C ALA A 18 -3.89 -25.51 6.16
N GLU A 19 -3.31 -25.25 7.33
CA GLU A 19 -2.71 -23.95 7.69
C GLU A 19 -1.39 -23.65 6.96
N ASP A 20 -0.72 -24.62 6.33
CA ASP A 20 0.48 -24.37 5.51
C ASP A 20 0.17 -23.87 4.09
N SER A 21 -1.10 -23.56 3.80
CA SER A 21 -1.46 -22.79 2.60
C SER A 21 -2.56 -21.78 2.88
N VAL A 22 -2.38 -20.98 3.94
CA VAL A 22 -2.95 -19.63 3.90
C VAL A 22 -2.27 -18.92 2.73
N LYS A 23 -2.90 -18.95 1.55
CA LYS A 23 -2.63 -17.95 0.53
C LYS A 23 -2.91 -16.63 1.21
N GLU A 24 -1.87 -15.91 1.63
CA GLU A 24 -2.00 -14.54 2.10
C GLU A 24 -2.82 -13.80 1.05
N VAL A 25 -4.06 -13.45 1.40
CA VAL A 25 -4.83 -12.51 0.60
C VAL A 25 -3.97 -11.26 0.58
N PRO A 26 -3.57 -10.75 -0.60
CA PRO A 26 -2.65 -9.62 -0.66
C PRO A 26 -3.27 -8.46 0.10
N VAL A 27 -2.68 -8.13 1.26
CA VAL A 27 -3.09 -7.00 2.08
C VAL A 27 -2.85 -5.76 1.23
N PHE A 28 -3.92 -5.01 0.97
CA PHE A 28 -3.80 -3.75 0.24
C PHE A 28 -2.88 -2.79 1.01
N ASP A 29 -1.67 -2.57 0.48
CA ASP A 29 -0.74 -1.59 1.00
C ASP A 29 -0.95 -0.24 0.29
N ILE A 30 -1.63 0.66 1.00
CA ILE A 30 -1.87 2.02 0.52
C ILE A 30 -0.57 2.77 0.18
N TYR A 31 0.53 2.51 0.88
CA TYR A 31 1.80 3.19 0.65
C TYR A 31 2.49 2.68 -0.61
N GLU A 32 2.34 1.40 -0.94
CA GLU A 32 2.78 0.86 -2.23
C GLU A 32 2.04 1.54 -3.39
N GLU A 33 0.72 1.69 -3.27
CA GLU A 33 -0.09 2.35 -4.31
C GLU A 33 0.22 3.84 -4.46
N ILE A 34 0.37 4.57 -3.35
CA ILE A 34 0.82 5.97 -3.36
C ILE A 34 2.17 6.09 -4.08
N ARG A 35 3.14 5.25 -3.71
CA ARG A 35 4.48 5.22 -4.31
C ARG A 35 4.41 4.98 -5.81
N LYS A 36 3.67 3.95 -6.25
CA LYS A 36 3.49 3.65 -7.69
C LYS A 36 2.92 4.84 -8.44
N GLN A 37 1.92 5.52 -7.88
CA GLN A 37 1.33 6.70 -8.50
C GLN A 37 2.33 7.85 -8.65
N ILE A 38 3.12 8.14 -7.61
CA ILE A 38 4.17 9.18 -7.65
C ILE A 38 5.21 8.84 -8.72
N ILE A 39 5.76 7.63 -8.72
CA ILE A 39 6.77 7.20 -9.70
C ILE A 39 6.22 7.29 -11.13
N ARG A 40 5.00 6.81 -11.34
CA ARG A 40 4.34 6.85 -12.65
C ARG A 40 4.17 8.28 -13.14
N ALA A 41 3.58 9.16 -12.33
CA ALA A 41 3.34 10.54 -12.69
C ALA A 41 4.65 11.31 -12.94
N ARG A 42 5.69 11.07 -12.11
CA ARG A 42 7.02 11.64 -12.32
C ARG A 42 7.64 11.21 -13.66
N LYS A 43 7.56 9.92 -13.99
CA LYS A 43 8.07 9.37 -15.27
C LYS A 43 7.28 9.91 -16.47
N GLN A 44 5.97 10.06 -16.36
CA GLN A 44 5.12 10.68 -17.40
C GLN A 44 5.53 12.13 -17.69
N ASN A 45 5.89 12.88 -16.64
CA ASN A 45 6.41 14.24 -16.75
C ASN A 45 7.88 14.30 -17.22
N LYS A 46 8.56 13.16 -17.39
CA LYS A 46 9.96 13.06 -17.82
C LYS A 46 10.94 13.85 -16.95
N ILE A 47 10.68 13.93 -15.65
CA ILE A 47 11.55 14.63 -14.68
C ILE A 47 12.28 13.66 -13.74
N THR A 48 13.47 14.06 -13.31
CA THR A 48 14.28 13.33 -12.32
C THR A 48 13.71 13.50 -10.90
N GLN A 49 14.12 12.64 -9.97
CA GLN A 49 13.80 12.81 -8.54
C GLN A 49 14.27 14.17 -8.01
N LYS A 50 15.50 14.59 -8.37
CA LYS A 50 16.03 15.90 -7.98
C LYS A 50 15.15 17.06 -8.46
N GLN A 51 14.70 17.02 -9.71
CA GLN A 51 13.83 18.06 -10.27
C GLN A 51 12.45 18.08 -9.59
N LEU A 52 11.84 16.92 -9.36
CA LEU A 52 10.56 16.84 -8.64
C LEU A 52 10.71 17.37 -7.21
N SER A 53 11.73 16.93 -6.47
CA SER A 53 11.90 17.34 -5.07
C SER A 53 12.13 18.84 -4.94
N GLN A 54 12.94 19.43 -5.83
CA GLN A 54 13.16 20.88 -5.88
C GLN A 54 11.87 21.66 -6.12
N LYS A 55 11.09 21.26 -7.14
CA LYS A 55 9.81 21.93 -7.45
C LYS A 55 8.76 21.76 -6.35
N ALA A 56 8.72 20.60 -5.71
CA ALA A 56 7.80 20.29 -4.61
C ALA A 56 8.22 20.89 -3.27
N GLY A 57 9.42 21.50 -3.16
CA GLY A 57 9.93 22.06 -1.91
C GLY A 57 10.21 20.99 -0.85
N ILE A 58 10.69 19.81 -1.27
CA ILE A 58 11.12 18.71 -0.40
C ILE A 58 12.56 18.29 -0.74
N THR A 59 13.24 17.58 0.17
CA THR A 59 14.59 17.10 -0.12
C THR A 59 14.56 15.93 -1.10
N GLN A 60 15.61 15.79 -1.92
CA GLN A 60 15.73 14.63 -2.83
C GLN A 60 15.78 13.32 -2.05
N ALA A 61 16.45 13.29 -0.90
CA ALA A 61 16.50 12.12 -0.03
C ALA A 61 15.10 11.73 0.49
N ASN A 62 14.27 12.72 0.87
CA ASN A 62 12.89 12.48 1.27
C ASN A 62 12.09 11.85 0.11
N LEU A 63 12.14 12.45 -1.09
CA LEU A 63 11.47 11.86 -2.26
C LEU A 63 11.98 10.46 -2.61
N SER A 64 13.29 10.22 -2.53
CA SER A 64 13.88 8.90 -2.78
C SER A 64 13.39 7.87 -1.78
N ASN A 65 13.35 8.21 -0.49
CA ASN A 65 12.81 7.34 0.55
C ASN A 65 11.31 7.07 0.36
N ILE A 66 10.53 8.04 -0.15
CA ILE A 66 9.11 7.83 -0.52
C ILE A 66 9.01 6.84 -1.70
N GLU A 67 9.76 7.06 -2.79
CA GLU A 67 9.70 6.19 -3.97
C GLU A 67 10.27 4.78 -3.71
N ASN A 68 11.18 4.65 -2.75
CA ASN A 68 11.69 3.37 -2.25
C ASN A 68 10.84 2.81 -1.09
N GLY A 69 9.85 3.56 -0.61
CA GLY A 69 8.96 3.28 0.53
C GLY A 69 9.69 2.85 1.78
N ASN A 70 10.80 3.53 2.03
CA ASN A 70 11.47 3.54 3.32
C ASN A 70 10.74 4.44 4.32
N ILE A 71 9.85 5.32 3.84
CA ILE A 71 9.05 6.24 4.67
C ILE A 71 7.64 6.39 4.14
N HIS A 72 6.74 6.78 5.04
CA HIS A 72 5.37 7.16 4.73
C HIS A 72 5.26 8.69 4.63
N PRO A 73 4.90 9.26 3.47
CA PRO A 73 4.78 10.70 3.32
C PRO A 73 3.57 11.25 4.09
N SER A 74 3.68 12.47 4.62
CA SER A 74 2.52 13.20 5.15
C SER A 74 1.57 13.63 4.03
N ILE A 75 0.31 13.92 4.37
CA ILE A 75 -0.68 14.48 3.43
C ILE A 75 -0.14 15.77 2.79
N ASP A 76 0.47 16.66 3.57
CA ASP A 76 1.09 17.89 3.05
C ASP A 76 2.17 17.61 2.00
N THR A 77 2.98 16.55 2.22
CA THR A 77 4.01 16.13 1.26
C THR A 77 3.37 15.61 -0.02
N LEU A 78 2.31 14.81 0.10
CA LEU A 78 1.54 14.31 -1.04
C LEU A 78 0.90 15.46 -1.83
N GLN A 79 0.33 16.45 -1.15
CA GLN A 79 -0.27 17.63 -1.79
C GLN A 79 0.78 18.41 -2.59
N LYS A 80 1.96 18.66 -2.00
CA LYS A 80 3.07 19.34 -2.70
C LYS A 80 3.52 18.60 -3.95
N ILE A 81 3.66 17.27 -3.85
CA ILE A 81 4.05 16.42 -4.99
C ILE A 81 2.95 16.44 -6.07
N ALA A 82 1.68 16.30 -5.69
CA ALA A 82 0.55 16.33 -6.60
C ALA A 82 0.49 17.66 -7.39
N ASN A 83 0.53 18.79 -6.69
CA ASN A 83 0.53 20.12 -7.32
C ASN A 83 1.68 20.29 -8.31
N THR A 84 2.87 19.79 -7.96
CA THR A 84 4.07 19.86 -8.81
C THR A 84 3.95 19.01 -10.08
N LEU A 85 3.17 17.94 -10.03
CA LEU A 85 2.94 17.01 -11.14
C LEU A 85 1.68 17.36 -11.95
N GLU A 86 1.09 18.54 -11.72
CA GLU A 86 -0.17 18.99 -12.32
C GLU A 86 -1.31 17.98 -12.04
N LYS A 87 -1.37 17.50 -10.79
CA LYS A 87 -2.37 16.57 -10.28
C LYS A 87 -3.09 17.17 -9.08
N GLU A 88 -4.26 16.61 -8.80
CA GLU A 88 -5.05 16.88 -7.61
C GLU A 88 -4.95 15.68 -6.65
N LEU A 89 -4.74 15.96 -5.37
CA LEU A 89 -4.81 14.93 -4.32
C LEU A 89 -6.27 14.78 -3.89
N VAL A 90 -6.87 13.62 -4.18
CA VAL A 90 -8.27 13.31 -3.83
C VAL A 90 -8.29 12.14 -2.85
N ILE A 91 -9.01 12.29 -1.74
CA ILE A 91 -9.22 11.24 -0.74
C ILE A 91 -10.69 10.81 -0.78
N ILE A 92 -10.94 9.53 -1.03
CA ILE A 92 -12.28 8.94 -1.11
C ILE A 92 -12.35 7.78 -0.12
N PHE A 93 -13.33 7.84 0.79
CA PHE A 93 -13.70 6.71 1.63
C PHE A 93 -14.68 5.83 0.87
N LYS A 94 -14.43 4.52 0.89
CA LYS A 94 -15.30 3.50 0.29
C LYS A 94 -15.70 2.51 1.36
N ASP A 95 -16.87 1.91 1.20
CA ASP A 95 -17.30 0.83 2.08
C ASP A 95 -16.32 -0.33 2.02
N LYS A 96 -15.99 -0.88 3.19
CA LYS A 96 -15.13 -2.04 3.30
C LYS A 96 -16.01 -3.28 3.10
N GLU A 97 -15.97 -3.85 1.91
CA GLU A 97 -16.56 -5.17 1.68
C GLU A 97 -15.69 -6.20 2.40
N TYR A 98 -16.23 -6.77 3.48
CA TYR A 98 -15.66 -7.97 4.09
C TYR A 98 -16.10 -9.15 3.24
N ILE A 99 -15.14 -9.79 2.57
CA ILE A 99 -15.34 -11.08 1.89
C ILE A 99 -15.39 -12.18 2.95
#